data_AF-A0A6M0GDY1-F1
#
_entry.id   AF-A0A6M0GDY1-F1
#
_cell.length_a   1.000
_cell.length_b   1.000
_cell.length_c   1.000
_cell.angle_alpha   90.00
_cell.angle_beta   90.00
_cell.angle_gamma   90.00
#
_symmetry.space_group_name_H-M   'P 1'
#
loop_
_entity.id
_entity.type
_entity.pdbx_description
1 polymer ?
#
loop_
_entity_poly.entity_id
_entity_poly.type
_entity_poly.pdbx_seq_one_letter_code
_entity_poly.pdbx_strand_id
1 'polypeptide(L)'
;MLKTFKAILKDNNLQWLDETPEITSNSFVKVHVTLLEEPTIIETRSDGKKMAEALDKLSKNNAFAGVDPQEWQREIRQDRTLPNRD
;
A
#
# COMPACT_ATOMS: atom_id res chain seq x y z
N MET A 1 -32.02 21.82 -17.55
CA MET A 1 -30.92 20.84 -17.59
C MET A 1 -30.04 21.06 -16.37
N LEU A 2 -29.55 20.00 -15.73
CA LEU A 2 -28.63 20.11 -14.60
C LEU A 2 -27.19 20.16 -15.15
N LYS A 3 -26.39 21.11 -14.68
CA LYS A 3 -24.94 21.15 -14.95
C LYS A 3 -24.21 20.69 -13.69
N THR A 4 -23.23 19.81 -13.87
CA THR A 4 -22.41 19.27 -12.78
C THR A 4 -21.06 19.95 -12.81
N PHE A 5 -20.65 20.53 -11.68
CA PHE A 5 -19.36 21.18 -11.51
C PHE A 5 -18.55 20.41 -10.48
N LYS A 6 -17.24 20.25 -10.72
CA LYS A 6 -16.35 19.60 -9.76
C LYS A 6 -15.86 20.62 -8.75
N ALA A 7 -15.97 20.28 -7.47
CA ALA A 7 -15.52 21.10 -6.37
C ALA A 7 -15.01 20.24 -5.22
N ILE A 8 -14.17 20.86 -4.39
CA ILE A 8 -13.77 20.36 -3.08
C ILE A 8 -14.61 21.09 -2.03
N LEU A 9 -15.24 20.35 -1.12
CA LEU A 9 -15.89 20.92 0.05
C LEU A 9 -14.86 21.04 1.18
N LYS A 10 -14.44 22.27 1.50
CA LYS A 10 -13.48 22.56 2.58
C LYS A 10 -14.07 23.57 3.54
N ASP A 11 -14.12 23.26 4.84
CA ASP A 11 -14.65 24.15 5.88
C ASP A 11 -16.06 24.69 5.54
N ASN A 12 -16.91 23.81 5.02
CA ASN A 12 -18.27 24.14 4.55
C ASN A 12 -18.32 25.17 3.38
N ASN A 13 -17.21 25.36 2.67
CA ASN A 13 -17.11 26.18 1.47
C ASN A 13 -16.76 25.31 0.26
N LEU A 14 -17.48 25.48 -0.85
CA LEU A 14 -17.18 24.81 -2.11
C LEU A 14 -16.07 25.57 -2.85
N GLN A 15 -14.98 24.87 -3.16
CA GLN A 15 -13.88 25.36 -3.98
C GLN A 15 -13.93 24.66 -5.34
N TRP A 16 -14.20 25.41 -6.41
CA TRP A 16 -14.28 24.85 -7.76
C TRP A 16 -12.90 24.41 -8.26
N LEU A 17 -12.83 23.23 -8.86
CA LEU A 17 -11.58 22.67 -9.40
C LEU A 17 -11.35 23.06 -10.86
N ASP A 18 -12.44 23.04 -11.63
CA ASP A 18 -12.42 23.29 -13.06
C ASP A 18 -13.12 24.63 -13.35
N GLU A 19 -14.28 24.55 -13.99
CA GLU A 19 -15.11 25.70 -14.34
C GLU A 19 -15.88 26.21 -13.12
N THR A 20 -15.88 27.53 -12.94
CA THR A 20 -16.71 28.20 -11.93
C THR A 20 -18.06 28.53 -12.56
N PRO A 21 -19.20 28.17 -11.94
CA PRO A 21 -20.50 28.60 -12.43
C PRO A 21 -20.57 30.13 -12.42
N GLU A 22 -21.07 30.71 -13.51
CA GLU A 22 -21.39 32.14 -13.57
C GLU A 22 -22.57 32.46 -12.65
N ILE A 23 -22.25 32.80 -11.40
CA ILE A 23 -23.23 33.23 -10.42
C ILE A 23 -23.24 34.76 -10.45
N THR A 24 -24.37 35.36 -10.84
CA THR A 24 -24.55 36.81 -10.73
C THR A 24 -24.46 37.19 -9.26
N SER A 25 -23.54 38.09 -8.92
CA SER A 25 -23.40 38.67 -7.58
C SER A 25 -24.78 39.14 -7.09
N ASN A 26 -25.23 38.66 -5.92
CA ASN A 26 -26.58 38.76 -5.32
C ASN A 26 -27.64 37.69 -5.65
N SER A 27 -27.32 36.64 -6.40
CA SER A 27 -28.26 35.52 -6.59
C SER A 27 -27.97 34.33 -5.66
N PHE A 28 -29.01 33.81 -5.01
CA PHE A 28 -28.95 32.54 -4.26
C PHE A 28 -29.23 31.39 -5.23
N VAL A 29 -28.28 30.47 -5.37
CA VAL A 29 -28.41 29.31 -6.27
C VAL A 29 -28.60 28.05 -5.42
N LYS A 30 -29.70 27.31 -5.68
CA LYS A 30 -29.91 25.99 -5.08
C LYS A 30 -29.00 24.98 -5.75
N VAL A 31 -28.24 24.23 -4.97
CA VAL A 31 -27.31 23.19 -5.46
C VAL A 31 -27.62 21.85 -4.80
N HIS A 32 -27.32 20.76 -5.52
CA HIS A 32 -27.27 19.42 -4.94
C HIS A 32 -25.79 19.05 -4.76
N VAL A 33 -25.43 18.63 -3.54
CA VAL A 33 -24.06 18.20 -3.23
C VAL A 33 -24.08 16.69 -3.05
N THR A 34 -23.34 16.00 -3.90
CA THR A 34 -23.08 14.56 -3.77
C THR A 34 -21.65 14.38 -3.27
N LEU A 35 -21.49 13.81 -2.09
CA LEU A 35 -20.18 13.48 -1.55
C LEU A 35 -19.66 12.23 -2.27
N LEU A 36 -18.48 12.36 -2.88
CA LEU A 36 -17.74 11.23 -3.42
C LEU A 36 -16.98 10.61 -2.26
N GLU A 37 -17.46 9.47 -1.77
CA GLU A 37 -16.67 8.63 -0.88
C GLU A 37 -15.51 8.06 -1.71
N GLU A 38 -14.34 8.70 -1.63
CA GLU A 38 -13.12 8.00 -2.01
C GLU A 38 -13.03 6.80 -1.06
N PRO A 39 -12.79 5.58 -1.59
CA PRO A 39 -12.52 4.45 -0.72
C PRO A 39 -11.32 4.87 0.10
N THR A 40 -11.57 5.18 1.38
CA THR A 40 -10.50 5.31 2.34
C THR A 40 -9.84 3.95 2.26
N ILE A 41 -8.67 3.88 1.63
CA ILE A 41 -7.80 2.73 1.78
C ILE A 41 -7.44 2.83 3.26
N ILE A 42 -8.30 2.26 4.09
CA ILE A 42 -7.94 1.85 5.42
C ILE A 42 -6.82 0.90 5.09
N GLU A 43 -5.59 1.39 5.17
CA GLU A 43 -4.43 0.56 5.36
C GLU A 43 -4.79 -0.22 6.61
N THR A 44 -5.42 -1.37 6.38
CA THR A 44 -5.59 -2.40 7.37
C THR A 44 -4.16 -2.71 7.72
N ARG A 45 -3.66 -2.09 8.80
CA ARG A 45 -2.36 -2.42 9.39
C ARG A 45 -2.33 -3.92 9.36
N SER A 46 -1.48 -4.48 8.51
CA SER A 46 -1.59 -5.89 8.19
C SER A 46 -1.53 -6.60 9.55
N ASP A 47 -2.56 -7.37 9.87
CA ASP A 47 -2.63 -8.08 11.14
C ASP A 47 -1.39 -8.98 11.17
N GLY A 48 -0.32 -8.52 11.83
CA GLY A 48 0.99 -9.19 11.84
C GLY A 48 0.89 -10.63 12.32
N LYS A 49 -0.22 -10.96 13.00
CA LYS A 49 -0.66 -12.31 13.33
C LYS A 49 -0.77 -13.24 12.10
N LYS A 50 -1.41 -12.83 11.01
CA LYS A 50 -1.53 -13.66 9.78
C LYS A 50 -0.16 -13.91 9.15
N MET A 51 0.70 -12.89 9.14
CA MET A 51 2.07 -13.00 8.65
C MET A 51 2.90 -13.93 9.54
N ALA A 52 2.82 -13.77 10.86
CA ALA A 52 3.49 -14.62 11.83
C ALA A 52 3.02 -16.09 11.72
N GLU A 53 1.73 -16.35 11.56
CA GLU A 53 1.18 -17.68 11.34
C GLU A 53 1.67 -18.32 10.03
N ALA A 54 1.79 -17.53 8.97
CA ALA A 54 2.35 -18.01 7.70
C ALA A 54 3.84 -18.37 7.84
N LEU A 55 4.62 -17.51 8.51
CA LEU A 55 6.05 -17.75 8.78
C LEU A 55 6.27 -18.96 9.70
N ASP A 56 5.44 -19.14 10.73
CA ASP A 56 5.49 -20.31 11.61
C ASP A 56 5.26 -21.62 10.83
N LYS A 57 4.24 -21.64 9.96
CA LYS A 57 3.99 -22.80 9.07
C LYS A 57 5.17 -23.08 8.14
N LEU A 58 5.80 -22.05 7.58
CA LEU A 58 6.96 -22.21 6.70
C LEU A 58 8.18 -22.72 7.47
N SER A 59 8.42 -22.23 8.69
CA SER A 59 9.56 -22.65 9.52
C SER A 59 9.53 -24.12 9.92
N LYS A 60 8.32 -24.68 10.08
CA LYS A 60 8.11 -26.09 10.39
C LYS A 60 8.38 -27.00 9.18
N ASN A 61 8.49 -26.43 7.99
CA ASN A 61 8.85 -27.18 6.81
C ASN A 61 10.36 -27.38 6.78
N ASN A 62 10.82 -28.64 6.80
CA ASN A 62 12.25 -28.96 6.75
C ASN A 62 12.76 -28.89 5.30
N ALA A 63 12.55 -27.75 4.63
CA ALA A 63 12.77 -27.55 3.21
C ALA A 63 14.24 -27.75 2.79
N PHE A 64 15.17 -27.64 3.75
CA PHE A 64 16.61 -27.78 3.56
C PHE A 64 17.17 -29.03 4.24
N ALA A 65 16.32 -30.04 4.52
CA ALA A 65 16.75 -31.28 5.15
C ALA A 65 17.91 -31.99 4.43
N GLY A 66 17.99 -31.82 3.11
CA GLY A 66 19.03 -32.40 2.27
C GLY A 66 20.22 -31.49 1.99
N VAL A 67 20.30 -30.32 2.63
CA VAL A 67 21.40 -29.37 2.46
C VAL A 67 22.35 -29.50 3.64
N ASP A 68 23.62 -29.81 3.39
CA ASP A 68 24.68 -29.60 4.38
C ASP A 68 25.06 -28.10 4.36
N PRO A 69 24.80 -27.35 5.45
CA PRO A 69 25.11 -25.93 5.49
C PRO A 69 26.60 -25.63 5.30
N GLN A 70 27.50 -26.52 5.71
CA GLN A 70 28.93 -26.32 5.59
C GLN A 70 29.41 -26.50 4.15
N GLU A 71 28.94 -27.54 3.46
CA GLU A 71 29.25 -27.75 2.04
C GLU A 71 28.70 -26.61 1.19
N TRP A 72 27.44 -26.24 1.40
CA TRP A 72 26.83 -25.10 0.70
C TRP A 72 27.60 -23.80 0.93
N GLN A 73 28.05 -23.52 2.16
CA GLN A 73 28.88 -22.34 2.44
C GLN A 73 30.24 -22.39 1.74
N ARG A 74 30.91 -23.55 1.73
CA ARG A 74 32.20 -23.73 1.05
C ARG A 74 32.07 -23.47 -0.46
N GLU A 75 31.01 -23.98 -1.08
CA GLU A 75 30.71 -23.77 -2.51
C GLU A 75 30.44 -22.30 -2.83
N ILE A 76 29.56 -21.64 -2.06
CA ILE A 76 29.18 -20.24 -2.29
C ILE A 76 30.34 -19.28 -2.07
N ARG A 77 31.16 -19.53 -1.03
CA ARG A 77 32.33 -18.69 -0.72
C ARG A 77 33.54 -18.98 -1.59
N GLN A 78 33.49 -20.06 -2.38
CA GLN A 78 34.64 -20.60 -3.10
C GLN A 78 35.85 -20.75 -2.18
N ASP A 79 35.61 -21.30 -0.97
CA ASP A 79 36.66 -21.43 0.04
C ASP A 79 37.85 -22.17 -0.58
N ARG A 80 38.99 -21.46 -0.64
CA ARG A 80 40.22 -22.02 -1.20
C ARG A 80 40.90 -22.85 -0.11
N THR A 81 41.36 -24.04 -0.47
CA THR A 81 42.21 -24.85 0.40
C THR A 81 43.43 -24.03 0.77
N LEU A 82 43.61 -23.78 2.07
CA LEU A 82 44.80 -23.09 2.57
C LEU A 82 45.99 -24.05 2.46
N PRO A 83 47.18 -23.60 2.00
CA PRO A 83 48.37 -24.45 2.00
C PRO A 83 48.73 -24.88 3.42
N ASN A 84 49.11 -26.15 3.62
CA ASN A 84 49.59 -26.75 4.88
C ASN A 84 48.57 -26.89 6.03
N ARG A 85 47.32 -27.26 5.75
CA ARG A 85 46.42 -27.82 6.77
C ARG A 85 45.77 -29.10 6.23
N ASP A 86 46.36 -30.23 6.62
CA ASP A 86 45.69 -31.55 6.65
C ASP A 86 44.86 -31.68 7.93
#